data_AF-A0AAU0PGL2-F1
#
_entry.id   AF-A0AAU0PGL2-F1
#
_cell.length_a   1.000
_cell.length_b   1.000
_cell.length_c   1.000
_cell.angle_alpha   90.00
_cell.angle_beta   90.00
_cell.angle_gamma   90.00
#
_symmetry.space_group_name_H-M   'P 1'
#
loop_
_entity.id
_entity.type
_entity.pdbx_description
1 polymer ?
#
loop_
_entity_poly.entity_id
_entity_poly.type
_entity_poly.pdbx_seq_one_letter_code
_entity_poly.pdbx_strand_id
1 'polypeptide(L)'
;MKKTVLLSSILLTSIFAFDLKSIATEVGKNIPSTTNQSQNKSNLDNSTISSGLKEALKSGVTFATTQLGKKDGYLNNKDVRIPLPPNLANAETLIRKAGGDKMADDLIKSMNSAASQAAPKTADIFMDAISKMSLTDAQKILNSGENGATDYFKKNTTDSLKKMIKPIIQSSMKDNNVAQYYDMANSFYQSSAKPLLNNSAISGLAKNLGVNTDNSSDSLDDFVTQKAIDGLFTMIAEKEAGIRANPIEQTSSILKQVFGK
;
A
#
# COMPACT_ATOMS: atom_id res chain seq x y z
N MET A 1 43.86 36.53 -50.42
CA MET A 1 43.31 37.77 -49.81
C MET A 1 43.79 37.77 -48.37
N LYS A 2 44.92 38.41 -48.00
CA LYS A 2 45.03 39.81 -47.49
C LYS A 2 43.83 40.15 -46.57
N LYS A 3 43.95 40.38 -45.25
CA LYS A 3 44.91 41.24 -44.53
C LYS A 3 45.13 40.79 -43.06
N THR A 4 46.34 41.09 -42.60
CA THR A 4 46.92 41.15 -41.24
C THR A 4 46.36 42.29 -40.37
N VAL A 5 46.88 42.40 -39.11
CA VAL A 5 47.00 43.60 -38.21
C VAL A 5 45.94 43.65 -37.07
N LEU A 6 46.18 43.89 -35.77
CA LEU A 6 47.35 44.21 -34.91
C LEU A 6 46.98 43.91 -33.43
N LEU A 7 48.02 43.76 -32.59
CA LEU A 7 48.02 43.88 -31.14
C LEU A 7 47.31 45.16 -30.64
N SER A 8 46.62 45.08 -29.49
CA SER A 8 46.71 46.14 -28.48
C SER A 8 46.40 45.63 -27.07
N SER A 9 47.39 45.80 -26.21
CA SER A 9 47.42 45.57 -24.77
C SER A 9 46.71 46.70 -24.03
N ILE A 10 45.73 46.37 -23.17
CA ILE A 10 45.35 47.22 -22.03
C ILE A 10 45.31 46.36 -20.77
N LEU A 11 46.32 46.62 -19.93
CA LEU A 11 46.40 46.29 -18.53
C LEU A 11 45.39 47.18 -17.78
N LEU A 12 44.47 46.62 -17.00
CA LEU A 12 43.85 47.36 -15.91
C LEU A 12 43.69 46.44 -14.69
N THR A 13 44.63 46.63 -13.77
CA THR A 13 44.64 46.11 -12.42
C THR A 13 43.62 46.85 -11.56
N SER A 14 42.72 46.11 -10.90
CA SER A 14 42.07 46.58 -9.66
C SER A 14 41.76 45.38 -8.77
N ILE A 15 42.79 44.94 -8.03
CA ILE A 15 42.66 44.05 -6.88
C ILE A 15 42.06 44.91 -5.76
N PHE A 16 40.76 44.75 -5.48
CA PHE A 16 40.22 45.15 -4.18
C PHE A 16 40.63 44.07 -3.17
N ALA A 17 41.76 44.29 -2.51
CA ALA A 17 42.06 43.61 -1.26
C ALA A 17 41.14 44.19 -0.19
N PHE A 18 40.01 43.52 0.08
CA PHE A 18 39.25 43.75 1.30
C PHE A 18 40.06 43.17 2.47
N ASP A 19 40.67 44.06 3.24
CA ASP A 19 41.38 43.72 4.46
C ASP A 19 40.37 43.27 5.54
N LEU A 20 40.17 41.96 5.62
CA LEU A 20 39.29 41.31 6.60
C LEU A 20 39.84 41.35 8.03
N LYS A 21 41.06 41.86 8.26
CA LYS A 21 41.68 41.87 9.59
C LYS A 21 41.31 43.09 10.44
N SER A 22 40.88 44.20 9.83
CA SER A 22 40.50 45.41 10.58
C SER A 22 39.03 45.46 11.02
N ILE A 23 38.17 44.56 10.51
CA ILE A 23 36.76 44.43 10.96
C ILE A 23 36.64 43.43 12.14
N ALA A 24 37.63 42.54 12.32
CA ALA A 24 37.58 41.49 13.33
C ALA A 24 37.87 41.98 14.77
N THR A 25 38.34 43.21 14.96
CA THR A 25 38.78 43.70 16.30
C THR A 25 37.84 44.71 16.96
N GLU A 26 36.79 45.16 16.28
CA GLU A 26 35.89 46.21 16.82
C GLU A 26 34.42 45.78 17.00
N VAL A 27 34.09 44.53 16.69
CA VAL A 27 32.75 43.94 16.94
C VAL A 27 32.71 43.08 18.23
N GLY A 28 33.85 42.83 18.87
CA GLY A 28 33.99 41.91 20.00
C GLY A 28 33.62 42.44 21.39
N LYS A 29 33.06 43.65 21.55
CA LYS A 29 32.82 44.23 22.89
C LYS A 29 31.39 44.62 23.26
N ASN A 30 30.39 44.52 22.38
CA ASN A 30 29.00 44.91 22.71
C ASN A 30 27.93 43.97 22.13
N ILE A 31 28.06 42.66 22.32
CA ILE A 31 26.97 41.72 22.05
C ILE A 31 26.37 41.29 23.40
N PRO A 32 25.17 41.77 23.79
CA PRO A 32 24.47 41.24 24.95
C PRO A 32 24.14 39.76 24.72
N SER A 33 24.58 38.94 25.67
CA SER A 33 24.34 37.50 25.77
C SER A 33 22.85 37.18 25.63
N THR A 34 22.41 36.89 24.40
CA THR A 34 21.03 36.52 24.11
C THR A 34 21.03 35.06 23.69
N THR A 35 20.64 34.23 24.65
CA THR A 35 19.86 33.00 24.48
C THR A 35 20.47 31.92 23.61
N ASN A 36 20.92 30.86 24.28
CA ASN A 36 20.96 29.50 23.76
C ASN A 36 19.76 29.25 22.84
N GLN A 37 19.96 29.24 21.52
CA GLN A 37 19.08 28.51 20.61
C GLN A 37 19.32 27.03 20.86
N SER A 38 18.81 26.56 21.99
CA SER A 38 18.35 25.19 22.13
C SER A 38 17.45 24.95 20.92
N GLN A 39 17.77 23.96 20.10
CA GLN A 39 16.86 23.47 19.10
C GLN A 39 15.57 23.08 19.83
N ASN A 40 14.61 24.00 19.85
CA ASN A 40 13.24 23.70 20.22
C ASN A 40 12.74 22.75 19.14
N LYS A 41 12.94 21.45 19.38
CA LYS A 41 12.08 20.40 18.87
C LYS A 41 10.69 20.80 19.34
N SER A 42 9.99 21.57 18.51
CA SER A 42 8.65 22.06 18.80
C SER A 42 7.85 20.84 19.22
N ASN A 43 7.49 20.77 20.49
CA ASN A 43 6.67 19.69 20.98
C ASN A 43 5.29 19.98 20.37
N LEU A 44 5.08 19.47 19.15
CA LEU A 44 3.87 19.70 18.39
C LEU A 44 2.69 19.31 19.27
N ASP A 45 1.64 20.12 19.28
CA ASP A 45 0.47 19.75 20.06
C ASP A 45 -0.12 18.45 19.52
N ASN A 46 -0.74 17.69 20.43
CA ASN A 46 -1.32 16.38 20.10
C ASN A 46 -2.38 16.49 18.99
N SER A 47 -3.06 17.65 18.87
CA SER A 47 -4.09 17.89 17.87
C SER A 47 -3.51 17.98 16.45
N THR A 48 -2.37 18.64 16.30
CA THR A 48 -1.63 18.81 15.05
C THR A 48 -1.11 17.45 14.59
N ILE A 49 -0.50 16.68 15.48
CA ILE A 49 -0.01 15.32 15.20
C ILE A 49 -1.17 14.42 14.75
N SER A 50 -2.30 14.46 15.46
CA SER A 50 -3.51 13.70 15.11
C SER A 50 -4.05 14.09 13.74
N SER A 51 -4.12 15.39 13.46
CA SER A 51 -4.59 15.90 12.17
C SER A 51 -3.67 15.48 11.01
N GLY A 52 -2.35 15.51 11.21
CA GLY A 52 -1.38 15.03 10.22
C GLY A 52 -1.48 13.53 9.99
N LEU A 53 -1.67 12.73 11.03
CA LEU A 53 -1.93 11.29 10.87
C LEU A 53 -3.20 11.05 10.07
N LYS A 54 -4.31 11.73 10.41
CA LYS A 54 -5.57 11.60 9.65
C LYS A 54 -5.38 11.98 8.18
N GLU A 55 -4.62 13.03 7.90
CA GLU A 55 -4.30 13.44 6.53
C GLU A 55 -3.49 12.36 5.78
N ALA A 56 -2.50 11.76 6.43
CA ALA A 56 -1.71 10.67 5.85
C ALA A 56 -2.60 9.45 5.53
N LEU A 57 -3.50 9.09 6.44
CA LEU A 57 -4.45 7.99 6.24
C LEU A 57 -5.44 8.27 5.12
N LYS A 58 -5.98 9.50 5.02
CA LYS A 58 -6.84 9.89 3.89
C LYS A 58 -6.11 9.74 2.56
N SER A 59 -4.88 10.23 2.49
CA SER A 59 -4.01 10.10 1.31
C SER A 59 -3.77 8.62 0.97
N GLY A 60 -3.49 7.79 1.98
CA GLY A 60 -3.33 6.34 1.81
C GLY A 60 -4.57 5.64 1.26
N VAL A 61 -5.76 5.99 1.77
CA VAL A 61 -7.04 5.45 1.28
C VAL A 61 -7.31 5.89 -0.15
N THR A 62 -7.15 7.17 -0.46
CA THR A 62 -7.33 7.69 -1.82
C THR A 62 -6.37 7.00 -2.80
N PHE A 63 -5.11 6.86 -2.41
CA PHE A 63 -4.11 6.14 -3.20
C PHE A 63 -4.50 4.67 -3.42
N ALA A 64 -4.77 3.92 -2.35
CA ALA A 64 -5.09 2.50 -2.44
C ALA A 64 -6.32 2.22 -3.29
N THR A 65 -7.42 2.92 -3.01
CA THR A 65 -8.69 2.75 -3.75
C THR A 65 -8.58 3.17 -5.22
N THR A 66 -7.79 4.21 -5.52
CA THR A 66 -7.52 4.62 -6.90
C THR A 66 -6.63 3.62 -7.63
N GLN A 67 -5.52 3.20 -7.01
CA GLN A 67 -4.54 2.32 -7.63
C GLN A 67 -5.12 0.92 -7.87
N LEU A 68 -5.78 0.37 -6.87
CA LEU A 68 -6.43 -0.94 -6.96
C LEU A 68 -7.71 -0.89 -7.79
N GLY A 69 -8.37 0.26 -7.86
CA GLY A 69 -9.56 0.49 -8.69
C GLY A 69 -9.28 0.63 -10.19
N LYS A 70 -8.01 0.77 -10.60
CA LYS A 70 -7.63 0.77 -12.01
C LYS A 70 -7.98 -0.55 -12.67
N LYS A 71 -8.11 -0.53 -14.01
CA LYS A 71 -8.17 -1.75 -14.80
C LYS A 71 -6.98 -2.65 -14.44
N ASP A 72 -7.29 -3.88 -14.05
CA ASP A 72 -6.30 -4.89 -13.66
C ASP A 72 -5.41 -4.44 -12.46
N GLY A 73 -5.91 -3.53 -11.61
CA GLY A 73 -5.15 -2.93 -10.50
C GLY A 73 -4.63 -3.94 -9.49
N TYR A 74 -5.45 -4.93 -9.10
CA TYR A 74 -4.99 -6.07 -8.31
C TYR A 74 -4.08 -7.00 -9.11
N LEU A 75 -4.46 -7.33 -10.35
CA LEU A 75 -3.74 -8.32 -11.16
C LEU A 75 -2.29 -7.92 -11.46
N ASN A 76 -2.07 -6.62 -11.67
CA ASN A 76 -0.77 -6.04 -12.01
C ASN A 76 0.07 -5.65 -10.80
N ASN A 77 -0.46 -5.77 -9.58
CA ASN A 77 0.27 -5.49 -8.36
C ASN A 77 0.64 -6.80 -7.65
N LYS A 78 1.93 -7.13 -7.65
CA LYS A 78 2.46 -8.39 -7.08
C LYS A 78 2.14 -8.59 -5.59
N ASP A 79 2.00 -7.51 -4.84
CA ASP A 79 1.87 -7.55 -3.37
C ASP A 79 0.42 -7.81 -2.94
N VAL A 80 -0.54 -7.52 -3.84
CA VAL A 80 -1.98 -7.67 -3.56
C VAL A 80 -2.71 -8.55 -4.58
N ARG A 81 -2.02 -9.02 -5.63
CA ARG A 81 -2.60 -9.93 -6.62
C ARG A 81 -3.24 -11.11 -5.92
N ILE A 82 -4.49 -11.37 -6.24
CA ILE A 82 -5.28 -12.46 -5.67
C ILE A 82 -4.89 -13.75 -6.42
N PRO A 83 -4.19 -14.69 -5.77
CA PRO A 83 -3.89 -15.99 -6.37
C PRO A 83 -5.11 -16.90 -6.27
N LEU A 84 -5.03 -18.08 -6.89
CA LEU A 84 -6.02 -19.12 -6.62
C LEU A 84 -6.01 -19.50 -5.12
N PRO A 85 -7.17 -19.85 -4.54
CA PRO A 85 -7.24 -20.41 -3.21
C PRO A 85 -6.30 -21.62 -3.03
N PRO A 86 -5.73 -21.86 -1.82
CA PRO A 86 -4.80 -22.96 -1.59
C PRO A 86 -5.32 -24.34 -2.01
N ASN A 87 -6.62 -24.60 -1.84
CA ASN A 87 -7.27 -25.84 -2.29
C ASN A 87 -7.29 -25.99 -3.81
N LEU A 88 -7.23 -24.89 -4.57
CA LEU A 88 -7.15 -24.87 -6.03
C LEU A 88 -5.73 -24.70 -6.56
N ALA A 89 -4.77 -24.22 -5.78
CA ALA A 89 -3.37 -24.05 -6.22
C ALA A 89 -2.71 -25.39 -6.61
N ASN A 90 -3.03 -26.47 -5.89
CA ASN A 90 -2.55 -27.81 -6.28
C ASN A 90 -3.26 -28.33 -7.55
N ALA A 91 -4.55 -28.02 -7.70
CA ALA A 91 -5.32 -28.36 -8.89
C ALA A 91 -4.82 -27.56 -10.11
N GLU A 92 -4.38 -26.32 -9.93
CA GLU A 92 -3.82 -25.46 -10.99
C GLU A 92 -2.68 -26.17 -11.73
N THR A 93 -1.72 -26.73 -11.00
CA THR A 93 -0.58 -27.43 -11.62
C THR A 93 -1.03 -28.60 -12.49
N LEU A 94 -2.09 -29.31 -12.07
CA LEU A 94 -2.66 -30.42 -12.83
C LEU A 94 -3.51 -29.94 -14.02
N ILE A 95 -4.31 -28.89 -13.83
CA ILE A 95 -5.14 -28.25 -14.87
C ILE A 95 -4.23 -27.71 -15.98
N ARG A 96 -3.15 -27.00 -15.63
CA ARG A 96 -2.16 -26.51 -16.58
C ARG A 96 -1.48 -27.65 -17.34
N LYS A 97 -1.04 -28.70 -16.63
CA LYS A 97 -0.45 -29.91 -17.27
C LYS A 97 -1.43 -30.64 -18.20
N ALA A 98 -2.73 -30.52 -17.97
CA ALA A 98 -3.77 -31.05 -18.83
C ALA A 98 -4.18 -30.11 -19.98
N GLY A 99 -3.46 -29.00 -20.20
CA GLY A 99 -3.72 -28.01 -21.25
C GLY A 99 -4.71 -26.90 -20.86
N GLY A 100 -5.01 -26.75 -19.58
CA GLY A 100 -5.98 -25.79 -19.03
C GLY A 100 -5.40 -24.43 -18.61
N ASP A 101 -4.24 -24.02 -19.14
CA ASP A 101 -3.60 -22.74 -18.78
C ASP A 101 -4.52 -21.54 -18.89
N LYS A 102 -5.25 -21.44 -20.00
CA LYS A 102 -6.20 -20.36 -20.26
C LYS A 102 -7.28 -20.27 -19.18
N MET A 103 -7.77 -21.41 -18.71
CA MET A 103 -8.82 -21.46 -17.68
C MET A 103 -8.31 -20.96 -16.33
N ALA A 104 -7.10 -21.39 -15.92
CA ALA A 104 -6.49 -20.92 -14.69
C ALA A 104 -6.24 -19.41 -14.75
N ASP A 105 -5.73 -18.91 -15.88
CA ASP A 105 -5.46 -17.49 -16.08
C ASP A 105 -6.76 -16.66 -16.10
N ASP A 106 -7.81 -17.14 -16.76
CA ASP A 106 -9.12 -16.46 -16.82
C ASP A 106 -9.78 -16.40 -15.43
N LEU A 107 -9.66 -17.47 -14.62
CA LEU A 107 -10.15 -17.50 -13.24
C LEU A 107 -9.41 -16.47 -12.37
N ILE A 108 -8.06 -16.48 -12.38
CA ILE A 108 -7.24 -15.51 -11.65
C ILE A 108 -7.60 -14.09 -12.11
N LYS A 109 -7.67 -13.85 -13.42
CA LYS A 109 -8.02 -12.55 -13.98
C LYS A 109 -9.37 -12.07 -13.50
N SER A 110 -10.39 -12.94 -13.49
CA SER A 110 -11.72 -12.53 -13.04
C SER A 110 -11.76 -12.21 -11.55
N MET A 111 -11.10 -13.01 -10.70
CA MET A 111 -11.01 -12.73 -9.26
C MET A 111 -10.38 -11.36 -8.99
N ASN A 112 -9.28 -11.05 -9.69
CA ASN A 112 -8.58 -9.78 -9.55
C ASN A 112 -9.38 -8.61 -10.15
N SER A 113 -10.08 -8.83 -11.25
CA SER A 113 -10.98 -7.83 -11.84
C SER A 113 -12.14 -7.50 -10.91
N ALA A 114 -12.75 -8.51 -10.27
CA ALA A 114 -13.80 -8.34 -9.29
C ALA A 114 -13.35 -7.48 -8.09
N ALA A 115 -12.17 -7.78 -7.54
CA ALA A 115 -11.57 -6.98 -6.48
C ALA A 115 -11.27 -5.53 -6.92
N SER A 116 -10.77 -5.35 -8.15
CA SER A 116 -10.50 -4.01 -8.71
C SER A 116 -11.79 -3.20 -8.88
N GLN A 117 -12.89 -3.84 -9.29
CA GLN A 117 -14.21 -3.19 -9.38
C GLN A 117 -14.77 -2.77 -8.01
N ALA A 118 -14.50 -3.56 -6.97
CA ALA A 118 -14.99 -3.31 -5.62
C ALA A 118 -14.19 -2.22 -4.87
N ALA A 119 -12.87 -2.15 -5.07
CA ALA A 119 -11.98 -1.23 -4.37
C ALA A 119 -12.46 0.23 -4.28
N PRO A 120 -12.84 0.91 -5.38
CA PRO A 120 -13.26 2.32 -5.31
C PRO A 120 -14.56 2.53 -4.51
N LYS A 121 -15.39 1.50 -4.32
CA LYS A 121 -16.64 1.57 -3.54
C LYS A 121 -16.42 1.55 -2.03
N THR A 122 -15.16 1.38 -1.59
CA THR A 122 -14.81 1.27 -0.18
C THR A 122 -14.30 2.56 0.43
N ALA A 123 -13.97 3.57 -0.39
CA ALA A 123 -13.33 4.80 0.06
C ALA A 123 -14.11 5.48 1.19
N ASP A 124 -15.43 5.61 1.05
CA ASP A 124 -16.28 6.27 2.04
C ASP A 124 -16.30 5.55 3.40
N ILE A 125 -16.17 4.22 3.42
CA ILE A 125 -16.12 3.43 4.66
C ILE A 125 -14.85 3.79 5.46
N PHE A 126 -13.72 3.90 4.76
CA PHE A 126 -12.47 4.33 5.38
C PHE A 126 -12.50 5.79 5.81
N MET A 127 -13.05 6.68 4.98
CA MET A 127 -13.16 8.11 5.30
C MET A 127 -14.03 8.34 6.53
N ASP A 128 -15.13 7.61 6.67
CA ASP A 128 -15.98 7.62 7.86
C ASP A 128 -15.22 7.16 9.11
N ALA A 129 -14.45 6.07 9.01
CA ALA A 129 -13.61 5.59 10.11
C ALA A 129 -12.54 6.63 10.53
N ILE A 130 -11.88 7.30 9.56
CA ILE A 130 -10.91 8.36 9.85
C ILE A 130 -11.59 9.57 10.52
N SER A 131 -12.79 9.91 10.08
CA SER A 131 -13.57 11.00 10.67
C SER A 131 -13.88 10.72 12.15
N LYS A 132 -14.32 9.51 12.46
CA LYS A 132 -14.67 9.03 13.81
C LYS A 132 -13.47 8.74 14.72
N MET A 133 -12.25 8.71 14.19
CA MET A 133 -11.03 8.47 14.96
C MET A 133 -10.85 9.51 16.06
N SER A 134 -10.73 9.06 17.31
CA SER A 134 -10.47 9.94 18.46
C SER A 134 -9.01 10.37 18.53
N LEU A 135 -8.71 11.38 19.35
CA LEU A 135 -7.33 11.78 19.64
C LEU A 135 -6.52 10.61 20.24
N THR A 136 -7.16 9.85 21.14
CA THR A 136 -6.55 8.67 21.77
C THR A 136 -6.23 7.58 20.75
N ASP A 137 -7.10 7.35 19.77
CA ASP A 137 -6.83 6.38 18.70
C ASP A 137 -5.66 6.82 17.82
N ALA A 138 -5.63 8.10 17.44
CA ALA A 138 -4.54 8.67 16.66
C ALA A 138 -3.19 8.56 17.39
N GLN A 139 -3.16 8.85 18.69
CA GLN A 139 -1.97 8.67 19.53
C GLN A 139 -1.55 7.21 19.62
N LYS A 140 -2.51 6.29 19.78
CA LYS A 140 -2.21 4.85 19.77
C LYS A 140 -1.58 4.43 18.46
N ILE A 141 -2.13 4.85 17.32
CA ILE A 141 -1.59 4.53 15.99
C ILE A 141 -0.15 5.04 15.83
N LEU A 142 0.13 6.26 16.28
CA LEU A 142 1.47 6.83 16.22
C LEU A 142 2.48 6.04 17.08
N ASN A 143 2.04 5.54 18.23
CA ASN A 143 2.88 4.83 19.19
C ASN A 143 2.99 3.33 18.92
N SER A 144 2.12 2.75 18.10
CA SER A 144 2.04 1.29 17.83
C SER A 144 2.91 0.84 16.65
N GLY A 145 3.77 1.71 16.13
CA GLY A 145 4.70 1.39 15.05
C GLY A 145 4.04 1.29 13.69
N GLU A 146 4.51 0.36 12.86
CA GLU A 146 4.14 0.25 11.44
C GLU A 146 2.69 -0.25 11.21
N ASN A 147 2.13 -1.03 12.14
CA ASN A 147 0.82 -1.67 11.93
C ASN A 147 -0.37 -0.96 12.57
N GLY A 148 -0.15 0.10 13.36
CA GLY A 148 -1.21 0.75 14.14
C GLY A 148 -2.42 1.20 13.31
N ALA A 149 -2.16 1.79 12.15
CA ALA A 149 -3.19 2.25 11.22
C ALA A 149 -4.00 1.08 10.64
N THR A 150 -3.30 0.03 10.22
CA THR A 150 -3.90 -1.18 9.67
C THR A 150 -4.79 -1.87 10.69
N ASP A 151 -4.32 -2.02 11.93
CA ASP A 151 -5.09 -2.66 12.99
C ASP A 151 -6.34 -1.84 13.36
N TYR A 152 -6.21 -0.52 13.37
CA TYR A 152 -7.36 0.38 13.53
C TYR A 152 -8.39 0.15 12.42
N PHE A 153 -7.98 0.12 11.15
CA PHE A 153 -8.92 -0.10 10.06
C PHE A 153 -9.53 -1.50 10.08
N LYS A 154 -8.74 -2.54 10.31
CA LYS A 154 -9.26 -3.91 10.48
C LYS A 154 -10.36 -3.96 11.52
N LYS A 155 -10.15 -3.32 12.67
CA LYS A 155 -11.14 -3.30 13.75
C LYS A 155 -12.40 -2.51 13.41
N ASN A 156 -12.27 -1.39 12.71
CA ASN A 156 -13.38 -0.43 12.54
C ASN A 156 -14.08 -0.50 11.18
N THR A 157 -13.53 -1.22 10.19
CA THR A 157 -14.06 -1.22 8.81
C THR A 157 -14.36 -2.60 8.25
N THR A 158 -13.74 -3.68 8.74
CA THR A 158 -13.83 -5.02 8.11
C THR A 158 -15.25 -5.49 7.83
N ASP A 159 -16.16 -5.35 8.79
CA ASP A 159 -17.55 -5.82 8.60
C ASP A 159 -18.29 -5.02 7.53
N SER A 160 -18.11 -3.71 7.51
CA SER A 160 -18.68 -2.81 6.49
C SER A 160 -18.07 -3.08 5.12
N LEU A 161 -16.75 -3.32 5.07
CA LEU A 161 -16.05 -3.70 3.83
C LEU A 161 -16.58 -5.02 3.29
N LYS A 162 -16.74 -6.05 4.12
CA LYS A 162 -17.31 -7.34 3.71
C LYS A 162 -18.72 -7.17 3.14
N LYS A 163 -19.57 -6.39 3.81
CA LYS A 163 -20.94 -6.10 3.34
C LYS A 163 -20.97 -5.37 2.00
N MET A 164 -20.02 -4.47 1.75
CA MET A 164 -19.91 -3.71 0.50
C MET A 164 -19.31 -4.54 -0.64
N ILE A 165 -18.21 -5.25 -0.38
CA ILE A 165 -17.38 -5.91 -1.38
C ILE A 165 -17.99 -7.23 -1.85
N LYS A 166 -18.51 -8.05 -0.92
CA LYS A 166 -19.02 -9.40 -1.23
C LYS A 166 -20.05 -9.43 -2.37
N PRO A 167 -21.12 -8.61 -2.38
CA PRO A 167 -22.10 -8.64 -3.47
C PRO A 167 -21.52 -8.22 -4.83
N ILE A 168 -20.53 -7.30 -4.83
CA ILE A 168 -19.86 -6.87 -6.06
C ILE A 168 -19.04 -8.02 -6.65
N ILE A 169 -18.31 -8.74 -5.78
CA ILE A 169 -17.56 -9.93 -6.20
C ILE A 169 -18.49 -11.00 -6.74
N GLN A 170 -19.57 -11.31 -6.03
CA GLN A 170 -20.56 -12.30 -6.48
C GLN A 170 -21.13 -11.97 -7.86
N SER A 171 -21.47 -10.70 -8.10
CA SER A 171 -21.93 -10.25 -9.42
C SER A 171 -20.84 -10.40 -10.48
N SER A 172 -19.65 -9.88 -10.22
CA SER A 172 -18.54 -9.87 -11.18
C SER A 172 -18.07 -11.28 -11.55
N MET A 173 -18.07 -12.20 -10.59
CA MET A 173 -17.71 -13.60 -10.79
C MET A 173 -18.79 -14.36 -11.58
N LYS A 174 -20.07 -14.03 -11.38
CA LYS A 174 -21.18 -14.59 -12.17
C LYS A 174 -21.11 -14.13 -13.63
N ASP A 175 -20.83 -12.85 -13.88
CA ASP A 175 -20.85 -12.25 -15.22
C ASP A 175 -19.72 -12.76 -16.13
N ASN A 176 -18.60 -13.20 -15.55
CA ASN A 176 -17.42 -13.67 -16.30
C ASN A 176 -17.38 -15.21 -16.51
N ASN A 177 -18.51 -15.92 -16.36
CA ASN A 177 -18.60 -17.40 -16.41
C ASN A 177 -17.67 -18.12 -15.42
N VAL A 178 -17.23 -17.43 -14.36
CA VAL A 178 -16.27 -17.98 -13.39
C VAL A 178 -16.88 -19.09 -12.56
N ALA A 179 -18.19 -19.01 -12.30
CA ALA A 179 -18.93 -20.08 -11.65
C ALA A 179 -18.74 -21.42 -12.41
N GLN A 180 -18.78 -21.41 -13.75
CA GLN A 180 -18.54 -22.63 -14.54
C GLN A 180 -17.10 -23.13 -14.39
N TYR A 181 -16.12 -22.23 -14.35
CA TYR A 181 -14.72 -22.61 -14.17
C TYR A 181 -14.44 -23.12 -12.75
N TYR A 182 -15.02 -22.49 -11.73
CA TYR A 182 -14.92 -22.92 -10.34
C TYR A 182 -15.62 -24.26 -10.15
N ASP A 183 -16.84 -24.43 -10.67
CA ASP A 183 -17.58 -25.69 -10.61
C ASP A 183 -16.79 -26.80 -11.32
N MET A 184 -16.23 -26.53 -12.49
CA MET A 184 -15.38 -27.51 -13.19
C MET A 184 -14.10 -27.83 -12.43
N ALA A 185 -13.39 -26.84 -11.89
CA ALA A 185 -12.18 -27.06 -11.10
C ALA A 185 -12.49 -27.81 -9.79
N ASN A 186 -13.59 -27.46 -9.13
CA ASN A 186 -14.05 -28.08 -7.90
C ASN A 186 -14.57 -29.50 -8.15
N SER A 187 -15.32 -29.74 -9.24
CA SER A 187 -15.74 -31.08 -9.67
C SER A 187 -14.53 -31.94 -10.04
N PHE A 188 -13.54 -31.42 -10.76
CA PHE A 188 -12.28 -32.13 -11.02
C PHE A 188 -11.53 -32.44 -9.72
N TYR A 189 -11.42 -31.48 -8.80
CA TYR A 189 -10.81 -31.71 -7.50
C TYR A 189 -11.55 -32.81 -6.72
N GLN A 190 -12.88 -32.75 -6.61
CA GLN A 190 -13.68 -33.72 -5.86
C GLN A 190 -13.69 -35.11 -6.50
N SER A 191 -13.70 -35.20 -7.83
CA SER A 191 -13.81 -36.47 -8.58
C SER A 191 -12.46 -37.13 -8.89
N SER A 192 -11.42 -36.34 -9.10
CA SER A 192 -10.13 -36.82 -9.62
C SER A 192 -8.99 -36.62 -8.62
N ALA A 193 -8.89 -35.46 -7.99
CA ALA A 193 -7.80 -35.18 -7.04
C ALA A 193 -8.06 -35.73 -5.63
N LYS A 194 -9.28 -35.58 -5.11
CA LYS A 194 -9.67 -35.96 -3.75
C LYS A 194 -9.60 -37.47 -3.50
N PRO A 195 -10.03 -38.37 -4.41
CA PRO A 195 -9.85 -39.81 -4.20
C PRO A 195 -8.37 -40.21 -4.18
N LEU A 196 -7.53 -39.54 -4.97
CA LEU A 196 -6.07 -39.76 -4.97
C LEU A 196 -5.42 -39.20 -3.69
N LEU A 197 -5.87 -38.05 -3.19
CA LEU A 197 -5.38 -37.42 -1.95
C LEU A 197 -5.92 -38.09 -0.68
N ASN A 198 -7.12 -38.69 -0.72
CA ASN A 198 -7.72 -39.45 0.38
C ASN A 198 -7.21 -40.90 0.46
N ASN A 199 -6.42 -41.35 -0.51
CA ASN A 199 -5.62 -42.55 -0.34
C ASN A 199 -4.61 -42.29 0.81
N SER A 200 -4.70 -43.06 1.91
CA SER A 200 -3.96 -42.81 3.16
C SER A 200 -2.45 -42.68 2.98
N ALA A 201 -1.86 -43.33 1.98
CA ALA A 201 -0.44 -43.21 1.67
C ALA A 201 -0.04 -41.81 1.13
N ILE A 202 -0.93 -41.16 0.37
CA ILE A 202 -0.71 -39.86 -0.25
C ILE A 202 -1.20 -38.73 0.68
N SER A 203 -2.25 -38.98 1.48
CA SER A 203 -2.76 -38.05 2.50
C SER A 203 -1.69 -37.68 3.54
N GLY A 204 -0.92 -38.67 4.03
CA GLY A 204 0.18 -38.42 4.96
C GLY A 204 1.31 -37.59 4.35
N LEU A 205 1.61 -37.79 3.07
CA LEU A 205 2.59 -37.01 2.33
C LEU A 205 2.09 -35.58 2.06
N ALA A 206 0.83 -35.41 1.67
CA ALA A 206 0.21 -34.11 1.41
C ALA A 206 0.16 -33.25 2.69
N LYS A 207 -0.13 -33.86 3.84
CA LYS A 207 -0.13 -33.18 5.15
C LYS A 207 1.28 -32.74 5.57
N ASN A 208 2.30 -33.56 5.31
CA ASN A 208 3.71 -33.21 5.53
C ASN A 208 4.23 -32.13 4.56
N LEU A 209 3.57 -31.94 3.42
CA LEU A 209 3.86 -30.88 2.45
C LEU A 209 3.00 -29.60 2.66
N GLY A 210 2.23 -29.52 3.76
CA GLY A 210 1.43 -28.34 4.12
C GLY A 210 0.10 -28.21 3.38
N VAL A 211 -0.39 -29.27 2.74
CA VAL A 211 -1.70 -29.29 2.07
C VAL A 211 -2.78 -29.59 3.10
N ASN A 212 -3.48 -28.56 3.57
CA ASN A 212 -4.65 -28.71 4.45
C ASN A 212 -5.88 -29.14 3.65
N THR A 213 -6.41 -30.33 3.98
CA THR A 213 -7.65 -30.90 3.43
C THR A 213 -8.88 -30.51 4.24
N ASP A 214 -8.76 -29.56 5.16
CA ASP A 214 -9.84 -29.14 6.03
C ASP A 214 -10.89 -28.38 5.22
N ASN A 215 -12.11 -28.92 5.23
CA ASN A 215 -13.30 -28.44 4.53
C ASN A 215 -13.84 -27.13 5.13
N SER A 216 -13.01 -26.11 5.30
CA SER A 216 -13.50 -24.76 5.53
C SER A 216 -14.03 -24.24 4.20
N SER A 217 -15.33 -24.45 3.99
CA SER A 217 -16.10 -24.01 2.83
C SER A 217 -16.28 -22.48 2.82
N ASP A 218 -15.20 -21.72 2.97
CA ASP A 218 -15.25 -20.33 2.55
C ASP A 218 -15.39 -20.37 1.02
N SER A 219 -16.52 -19.87 0.54
CA SER A 219 -16.79 -19.81 -0.89
C SER A 219 -15.66 -19.07 -1.60
N LEU A 220 -15.42 -19.35 -2.89
CA LEU A 220 -14.46 -18.58 -3.67
C LEU A 220 -14.70 -17.07 -3.52
N ASP A 221 -15.96 -16.65 -3.43
CA ASP A 221 -16.36 -15.27 -3.21
C ASP A 221 -15.86 -14.73 -1.86
N ASP A 222 -15.94 -15.52 -0.78
CA ASP A 222 -15.44 -15.13 0.54
C ASP A 222 -13.91 -15.00 0.54
N PHE A 223 -13.21 -15.92 -0.12
CA PHE A 223 -11.76 -15.83 -0.29
C PHE A 223 -11.36 -14.56 -1.06
N VAL A 224 -11.98 -14.29 -2.20
CA VAL A 224 -11.70 -13.09 -3.01
C VAL A 224 -12.09 -11.83 -2.23
N THR A 225 -13.19 -11.85 -1.47
CA THR A 225 -13.62 -10.74 -0.61
C THR A 225 -12.55 -10.42 0.43
N GLN A 226 -12.07 -11.44 1.14
CA GLN A 226 -11.05 -11.25 2.16
C GLN A 226 -9.74 -10.75 1.54
N LYS A 227 -9.32 -11.29 0.40
CA LYS A 227 -8.11 -10.85 -0.29
C LYS A 227 -8.21 -9.43 -0.86
N ALA A 228 -9.39 -9.01 -1.32
CA ALA A 228 -9.63 -7.62 -1.71
C ALA A 228 -9.49 -6.68 -0.50
N ILE A 229 -10.05 -7.04 0.65
CA ILE A 229 -9.92 -6.26 1.88
C ILE A 229 -8.45 -6.18 2.33
N ASP A 230 -7.75 -7.30 2.35
CA ASP A 230 -6.34 -7.37 2.74
C ASP A 230 -5.46 -6.52 1.82
N GLY A 231 -5.74 -6.53 0.50
CA GLY A 231 -5.04 -5.71 -0.47
C GLY A 231 -5.23 -4.20 -0.25
N LEU A 232 -6.44 -3.77 0.08
CA LEU A 232 -6.70 -2.37 0.46
C LEU A 232 -5.88 -1.97 1.69
N PHE A 233 -5.89 -2.77 2.75
CA PHE A 233 -5.10 -2.48 3.94
C PHE A 233 -3.60 -2.41 3.64
N THR A 234 -3.10 -3.34 2.81
CA THR A 234 -1.69 -3.39 2.40
C THR A 234 -1.27 -2.09 1.69
N MET A 235 -2.05 -1.67 0.69
CA MET A 235 -1.74 -0.46 -0.09
C MET A 235 -1.89 0.83 0.74
N ILE A 236 -2.83 0.88 1.67
CA ILE A 236 -2.97 2.01 2.60
C ILE A 236 -1.75 2.09 3.50
N ALA A 237 -1.34 0.96 4.08
CA ALA A 237 -0.19 0.88 4.97
C ALA A 237 1.11 1.28 4.27
N GLU A 238 1.34 0.77 3.05
CA GLU A 238 2.50 1.11 2.23
C GLU A 238 2.56 2.63 1.98
N LYS A 239 1.43 3.23 1.59
CA LYS A 239 1.40 4.67 1.31
C LYS A 239 1.60 5.53 2.55
N GLU A 240 0.99 5.13 3.67
CA GLU A 240 1.14 5.84 4.94
C GLU A 240 2.58 5.77 5.45
N ALA A 241 3.21 4.59 5.37
CA ALA A 241 4.62 4.41 5.70
C ALA A 241 5.53 5.26 4.79
N GLY A 242 5.23 5.33 3.48
CA GLY A 242 5.92 6.21 2.54
C GLY A 242 5.85 7.68 2.95
N ILE A 243 4.68 8.17 3.37
CA ILE A 243 4.51 9.56 3.86
C ILE A 243 5.33 9.82 5.13
N ARG A 244 5.40 8.85 6.05
CA ARG A 244 6.22 8.96 7.28
C ARG A 244 7.72 9.02 6.99
N ALA A 245 8.17 8.25 6.01
CA ALA A 245 9.60 8.08 5.71
C ALA A 245 10.15 9.13 4.72
N ASN A 246 9.34 9.59 3.77
CA ASN A 246 9.81 10.35 2.61
C ASN A 246 9.22 11.77 2.59
N PRO A 247 10.04 12.83 2.78
CA PRO A 247 9.57 14.23 2.71
C PRO A 247 8.91 14.63 1.38
N ILE A 248 9.25 13.94 0.28
CA ILE A 248 8.64 14.17 -1.04
C ILE A 248 7.17 13.74 -1.06
N GLU A 249 6.80 12.73 -0.27
CA GLU A 249 5.43 12.23 -0.17
C GLU A 249 4.56 13.04 0.79
N GLN A 250 5.18 13.93 1.58
CA GLN A 250 4.50 14.86 2.48
C GLN A 250 4.00 16.07 1.69
N THR A 251 3.02 15.85 0.83
CA THR A 251 2.57 16.85 -0.15
C THR A 251 1.85 18.05 0.47
N SER A 252 1.32 17.92 1.68
CA SER A 252 0.61 19.00 2.39
C SER A 252 1.45 19.59 3.52
N SER A 253 1.15 20.85 3.88
CA SER A 253 1.87 21.55 4.95
C SER A 253 1.76 20.84 6.30
N ILE A 254 0.60 20.24 6.61
CA ILE A 254 0.41 19.51 7.86
C ILE A 254 1.23 18.21 7.91
N LEU A 255 1.40 17.52 6.78
CA LEU A 255 2.26 16.33 6.69
C LEU A 255 3.72 16.70 6.90
N LYS A 256 4.20 17.79 6.27
CA LYS A 256 5.54 18.32 6.49
C LYS A 256 5.75 18.75 7.93
N GLN A 257 4.75 19.34 8.56
CA GLN A 257 4.84 19.76 9.95
C GLN A 257 4.94 18.56 10.91
N VAL A 258 4.20 17.47 10.65
CA VAL A 258 4.14 16.31 11.55
C VAL A 258 5.27 15.30 11.28
N PHE A 259 5.61 15.06 10.01
CA PHE A 259 6.56 14.04 9.60
C PHE A 259 7.83 14.59 8.96
N GLY A 260 7.91 15.90 8.71
CA GLY A 260 9.12 16.54 8.19
C GLY A 260 10.22 16.49 9.24
N LYS A 261 11.25 15.71 8.93
CA LYS A 261 12.52 15.70 9.66
C LYS A 261 13.60 16.31 8.78
#